data_AF-A0A3D1PED8-F1
#
_entry.id   AF-A0A3D1PED8-F1
#
_cell.length_a   1.000
_cell.length_b   1.000
_cell.length_c   1.000
_cell.angle_alpha   90.00
_cell.angle_beta   90.00
_cell.angle_gamma   90.00
#
_symmetry.space_group_name_H-M   'P 1'
#
loop_
_entity.id
_entity.type
_entity.pdbx_description
1 polymer ?
#
loop_
_entity_poly.entity_id
_entity_poly.type
_entity_poly.pdbx_seq_one_letter_code
_entity_poly.pdbx_strand_id
1 'polypeptide(L)'
;MSEIITAVYSNGMLRPQNPLSLKDGQTVRLQVLTEETANEAEQIIQSLVAAGLVTPPPRRGDVEPVSEEARRELAQRLAQCPGKPLSEIIIEERGSI
;
A
#
# COMPACT_ATOMS: atom_id res chain seq x y z
N MET A 1 -32.76 17.60 0.58
CA MET A 1 -32.23 16.38 1.21
C MET A 1 -30.82 16.19 0.66
N SER A 2 -29.84 15.96 1.52
CA SER A 2 -28.46 15.67 1.13
C SER A 2 -28.30 14.16 0.98
N GLU A 3 -28.07 13.68 -0.23
CA GLU A 3 -27.75 12.27 -0.49
C GLU A 3 -26.24 12.11 -0.64
N ILE A 4 -25.68 11.12 0.05
CA ILE A 4 -24.27 10.71 -0.09
C ILE A 4 -24.24 9.53 -1.06
N ILE A 5 -23.46 9.65 -2.12
CA ILE A 5 -23.33 8.61 -3.14
C ILE A 5 -21.85 8.27 -3.37
N THR A 6 -21.59 7.00 -3.67
CA THR A 6 -20.26 6.54 -4.10
C THR A 6 -20.12 6.72 -5.61
N ALA A 7 -19.01 7.32 -6.04
CA ALA A 7 -18.70 7.55 -7.45
C ALA A 7 -17.25 7.16 -7.75
N VAL A 8 -17.03 6.62 -8.95
CA VAL A 8 -15.69 6.29 -9.44
C VAL A 8 -15.19 7.45 -10.28
N TYR A 9 -13.99 7.94 -9.99
CA TYR A 9 -13.32 8.92 -10.83
C TYR A 9 -12.54 8.22 -11.94
N SER A 10 -12.91 8.47 -13.20
CA SER A 10 -12.24 7.87 -14.37
C SER A 10 -12.18 8.86 -15.52
N ASN A 11 -11.01 9.01 -16.16
CA ASN A 11 -10.80 9.89 -17.32
C ASN A 11 -11.30 11.33 -17.12
N GLY A 12 -11.11 11.92 -15.93
CA GLY A 12 -11.56 13.29 -15.64
C GLY A 12 -13.05 13.42 -15.29
N MET A 13 -13.79 12.30 -15.24
CA MET A 13 -15.23 12.29 -15.00
C MET A 13 -15.58 11.51 -13.72
N LEU A 14 -16.36 12.11 -12.82
CA LEU A 14 -16.99 11.41 -11.70
C LEU A 14 -18.20 10.62 -12.21
N ARG A 15 -18.17 9.30 -12.06
CA ARG A 15 -19.24 8.38 -12.46
C ARG A 15 -19.92 7.81 -11.21
N PRO A 16 -21.13 8.27 -10.85
CA PRO A 16 -21.92 7.66 -9.79
C PRO A 16 -22.10 6.17 -10.04
N GLN A 17 -21.98 5.34 -9.00
CA GLN A 17 -22.30 3.91 -9.14
C GLN A 17 -23.80 3.68 -9.29
N ASN A 18 -24.62 4.56 -8.70
CA ASN A 18 -26.07 4.54 -8.79
C ASN A 18 -26.59 5.81 -9.49
N PRO A 19 -27.64 5.72 -10.33
CA PRO A 19 -28.26 6.90 -10.95
C PRO A 19 -28.79 7.87 -9.89
N LEU A 20 -28.45 9.14 -10.02
CA LEU A 20 -29.01 10.20 -9.20
C LEU A 20 -30.34 10.67 -9.79
N SER A 21 -31.34 10.89 -8.94
CA SER A 21 -32.62 11.48 -9.34
C SER A 21 -32.49 13.00 -9.48
N LEU A 22 -31.66 13.46 -10.42
CA LEU A 22 -31.46 14.88 -10.74
C LEU A 22 -32.27 15.25 -11.98
N LYS A 23 -32.75 16.50 -12.01
CA LYS A 23 -33.37 17.08 -13.20
C LYS A 23 -32.29 17.59 -14.16
N ASP A 24 -32.62 17.58 -15.45
CA ASP A 24 -31.74 18.16 -16.46
C ASP A 24 -31.49 19.65 -16.17
N GLY A 25 -30.23 20.09 -16.27
CA GLY A 25 -29.78 21.44 -15.92
C GLY A 25 -29.72 21.78 -14.43
N GLN A 26 -29.91 20.83 -13.52
CA GLN A 26 -29.89 21.10 -12.07
C GLN A 26 -28.47 21.34 -11.55
N THR A 27 -28.23 22.48 -10.91
CA THR A 27 -26.97 22.76 -10.20
C THR A 27 -26.89 21.97 -8.90
N VAL A 28 -25.81 21.21 -8.72
CA VAL A 28 -25.57 20.41 -7.50
C VAL A 28 -24.22 20.78 -6.86
N ARG A 29 -24.14 20.69 -5.53
CA ARG A 29 -22.91 20.87 -4.77
C ARG A 29 -22.33 19.51 -4.43
N LEU A 30 -21.13 19.21 -4.93
CA LEU A 30 -20.43 17.96 -4.68
C LEU A 30 -19.45 18.14 -3.51
N GLN A 31 -19.47 17.21 -2.56
CA GLN A 31 -18.44 17.08 -1.53
C GLN A 31 -17.70 15.77 -1.80
N VAL A 32 -16.43 15.89 -2.20
CA VAL A 32 -15.58 14.73 -2.48
C VAL A 32 -14.94 14.30 -1.17
N LEU A 33 -15.30 13.11 -0.71
CA LEU A 33 -14.66 12.43 0.41
C LEU A 33 -13.87 11.28 -0.21
N THR A 34 -12.54 11.30 -0.05
CA THR A 34 -11.70 10.18 -0.45
C THR A 34 -11.98 9.02 0.48
N GLU A 35 -12.61 7.98 -0.05
CA GLU A 35 -12.65 6.68 0.62
C GLU A 35 -11.22 6.16 0.60
N GLU A 36 -10.52 6.21 1.73
CA GLU A 36 -9.30 5.44 1.90
C GLU A 36 -9.75 3.98 1.79
N THR A 37 -9.65 3.41 0.59
CA THR A 37 -9.75 1.96 0.42
C THR A 37 -8.69 1.41 1.33
N ALA A 38 -9.10 0.94 2.51
CA ALA A 38 -8.23 0.29 3.46
C ALA A 38 -7.51 -0.80 2.68
N ASN A 39 -6.25 -0.54 2.34
CA ASN A 39 -5.44 -1.43 1.54
C ASN A 39 -5.47 -2.78 2.29
N GLU A 40 -5.76 -3.88 1.61
CA GLU A 40 -5.85 -5.20 2.28
C GLU A 40 -4.58 -5.47 3.10
N ALA A 41 -3.43 -5.02 2.58
CA ALA A 41 -2.17 -4.99 3.29
C ALA A 41 -2.20 -4.17 4.60
N GLU A 42 -2.88 -3.02 4.64
CA GLU A 42 -3.11 -2.20 5.84
C GLU A 42 -3.83 -3.00 6.93
N GLN A 43 -4.88 -3.73 6.55
CA GLN A 43 -5.71 -4.51 7.48
C GLN A 43 -4.91 -5.69 8.03
N ILE A 44 -4.11 -6.35 7.20
CA ILE A 44 -3.19 -7.42 7.62
C ILE A 44 -2.14 -6.86 8.58
N ILE A 45 -1.51 -5.72 8.26
CA ILE A 45 -0.52 -5.08 9.13
C ILE A 45 -1.15 -4.73 10.48
N GLN A 46 -2.34 -4.14 10.50
CA GLN A 46 -3.05 -3.83 11.75
C GLN A 46 -3.35 -5.08 12.58
N SER A 47 -3.71 -6.20 11.93
CA SER A 47 -3.93 -7.47 12.61
C SER A 47 -2.64 -8.02 13.24
N LEU A 48 -1.51 -7.91 12.55
CA LEU A 48 -0.19 -8.30 13.07
C LEU A 48 0.27 -7.39 14.22
N VAL A 49 -0.05 -6.10 14.16
CA VAL A 49 0.19 -5.13 15.25
C VAL A 49 -0.63 -5.48 16.48
N ALA A 50 -1.92 -5.78 16.31
CA ALA A 50 -2.80 -6.17 17.40
C ALA A 50 -2.36 -7.47 18.07
N ALA A 51 -1.78 -8.40 17.31
CA ALA A 51 -1.17 -9.63 17.82
C ALA A 51 0.20 -9.40 18.48
N GLY A 52 0.74 -8.17 18.46
CA GLY A 52 2.07 -7.84 19.01
C GLY A 52 3.24 -8.42 18.20
N LEU A 53 3.00 -8.92 16.99
CA LEU A 53 4.02 -9.54 16.14
C LEU A 53 4.87 -8.51 15.41
N VAL A 54 4.34 -7.30 15.19
CA VAL A 54 5.00 -6.24 14.44
C VAL A 54 4.79 -4.91 15.14
N THR A 55 5.85 -4.10 15.27
CA THR A 55 5.76 -2.70 15.71
C THR A 55 6.19 -1.79 14.56
N PRO A 56 5.25 -1.29 13.74
CA PRO A 56 5.56 -0.43 12.62
C PRO A 56 6.10 0.92 13.12
N PRO A 57 6.96 1.59 12.33
CA PRO A 57 7.45 2.91 12.68
C PRO A 57 6.29 3.91 12.80
N PRO A 58 6.39 4.91 13.68
CA PRO A 58 5.32 5.88 13.98
C PRO A 58 4.97 6.79 12.80
N ARG A 59 5.80 6.83 11.75
CA ARG A 59 5.48 7.47 10.47
C ARG A 59 5.76 6.49 9.35
N ARG A 60 4.77 6.34 8.47
CA ARG A 60 5.02 5.87 7.11
C ARG A 60 5.76 7.00 6.42
N GLY A 61 7.07 6.84 6.26
CA GLY A 61 7.83 7.71 5.37
C GLY A 61 7.29 7.53 3.97
N ASP A 62 7.09 8.62 3.26
CA ASP A 62 6.85 8.60 1.81
C ASP A 62 8.20 8.24 1.16
N VAL A 63 8.53 6.95 1.19
CA VAL A 63 9.79 6.44 0.66
C VAL A 63 9.56 6.13 -0.80
N GLU A 64 10.32 6.81 -1.66
CA GLU A 64 10.27 6.53 -3.09
C GLU A 64 10.61 5.05 -3.35
N PRO A 65 9.86 4.38 -4.23
CA PRO A 65 10.16 3.01 -4.61
C PRO A 65 11.56 2.95 -5.23
N VAL A 66 12.40 2.05 -4.71
CA VAL A 66 13.76 1.84 -5.20
C VAL A 66 13.71 1.34 -6.65
N SER A 67 14.46 1.96 -7.56
CA SER A 67 14.54 1.51 -8.94
C SER A 67 15.22 0.14 -9.06
N GLU A 68 14.91 -0.58 -10.14
CA GLU A 68 15.53 -1.89 -10.41
C GLU A 68 17.05 -1.80 -10.54
N GLU A 69 17.58 -0.73 -11.14
CA GLU A 69 19.01 -0.50 -11.27
C GLU A 69 19.66 -0.28 -9.91
N ALA A 70 19.07 0.58 -9.08
CA ALA A 70 19.55 0.84 -7.72
C ALA A 70 19.53 -0.44 -6.86
N ARG A 71 18.50 -1.27 -7.05
CA ARG A 71 18.39 -2.57 -6.37
C ARG A 71 19.50 -3.53 -6.79
N ARG A 72 19.84 -3.60 -8.08
CA ARG A 72 20.93 -4.45 -8.59
C ARG A 72 22.30 -3.98 -8.11
N GLU A 73 22.55 -2.68 -8.10
CA GLU A 73 23.80 -2.11 -7.62
C GLU A 73 24.01 -2.44 -6.13
N LEU A 74 22.98 -2.25 -5.30
CA LEU A 74 23.02 -2.61 -3.89
C LEU A 74 23.27 -4.10 -3.67
N ALA A 75 22.62 -4.97 -4.46
CA ALA A 75 22.84 -6.41 -4.39
C ALA A 75 24.28 -6.80 -4.74
N GLN A 76 24.88 -6.18 -5.77
CA GLN A 76 26.28 -6.42 -6.12
C GLN A 76 27.23 -5.97 -5.01
N ARG A 77 26.97 -4.83 -4.38
CA ARG A 77 27.77 -4.34 -3.25
C ARG A 77 27.70 -5.29 -2.05
N LEU A 78 26.51 -5.81 -1.74
CA LEU A 78 26.32 -6.81 -0.68
C LEU A 78 27.02 -8.13 -1.00
N ALA A 79 27.01 -8.58 -2.25
CA ALA A 79 27.71 -9.79 -2.67
C ALA A 79 29.24 -9.68 -2.56
N GLN A 80 29.80 -8.47 -2.60
CA GLN A 80 31.23 -8.20 -2.44
C GLN A 80 31.64 -8.05 -0.96
N CYS A 81 30.68 -7.97 -0.03
CA CYS A 81 31.00 -7.87 1.39
C CYS A 81 31.62 -9.19 1.89
N PRO A 82 32.71 -9.13 2.66
CA PRO A 82 33.32 -10.31 3.23
C PRO A 82 32.40 -10.96 4.27
N GLY A 83 32.19 -12.27 4.15
CA GLY A 83 31.32 -13.04 5.04
C GLY A 83 30.67 -14.19 4.29
N LYS A 84 30.18 -15.20 5.00
CA LYS A 84 29.31 -16.21 4.39
C LYS A 84 27.95 -15.59 4.08
N PRO A 85 27.31 -15.93 2.95
CA PRO A 85 25.93 -15.56 2.70
C PRO A 85 25.04 -15.96 3.87
N LEU A 86 24.09 -15.11 4.25
CA LEU A 86 23.16 -15.40 5.33
C LEU A 86 22.40 -16.71 5.10
N SER A 87 22.12 -17.05 3.84
CA SER A 87 21.53 -18.34 3.46
C SER A 87 22.40 -19.53 3.86
N GLU A 88 23.72 -19.45 3.69
CA GLU A 88 24.64 -20.52 4.10
C GLU A 88 24.72 -20.62 5.62
N ILE A 89 24.76 -19.49 6.33
CA ILE A 89 24.75 -19.46 7.80
C ILE A 89 23.47 -20.12 8.33
N ILE A 90 22.31 -19.79 7.77
CA ILE A 90 21.01 -20.38 8.15
C ILE A 90 20.98 -21.89 7.86
N ILE A 91 21.58 -22.34 6.75
CA ILE A 91 21.67 -23.76 6.40
C ILE A 91 22.59 -24.50 7.37
N GLU A 92 23.75 -23.94 7.69
CA GLU A 92 24.70 -24.50 8.66
C GLU A 92 24.12 -24.57 10.08
N GLU A 93 23.44 -23.52 10.53
CA GLU A 93 22.79 -23.45 11.86
C GLU A 93 21.62 -24.44 12.00
N ARG A 94 20.93 -24.76 10.89
CA ARG A 94 19.83 -25.73 10.91
C ARG A 94 20.30 -27.18 11.07
N GLY A 95 21.59 -27.44 10.84
CA GLY A 95 22.18 -28.78 10.86
C GLY A 95 21.68 -29.66 9.72
N SER A 96 22.56 -30.50 9.17
CA SER A 96 22.13 -31.66 8.39
C SER A 96 21.27 -32.54 9.31
N ILE A 97 19.97 -32.58 9.05
CA ILE A 97 19.07 -33.59 9.62
C ILE A 97 19.52 -34.96 9.14
#